data_AF-A0A537H6B9-F1
#
_entry.id   AF-A0A537H6B9-F1
#
_cell.length_a   1.000
_cell.length_b   1.000
_cell.length_c   1.000
_cell.angle_alpha   90.00
_cell.angle_beta   90.00
_cell.angle_gamma   90.00
#
_symmetry.space_group_name_H-M   'P 1'
#
loop_
_entity.id
_entity.type
_entity.pdbx_description
1 polymer ?
#
loop_
_entity_poly.entity_id
_entity_poly.type
_entity_poly.pdbx_seq_one_letter_code
_entity_poly.pdbx_strand_id
1 'polypeptide(L)'
;MKKEGYRESTIVSRIKLLAGLAKKSDLLDPESVKIAIARLNVTEGRKENIVCVYGSFCRQLDLPFAPPKYHWVERLPFIPSESEVDQCTLMDTLSLE
;
A
#
# COMPACT_ATOMS: atom_id res chain seq x y z
N MET A 1 -1.27 14.94 10.70
CA MET A 1 -2.46 14.44 9.99
C MET A 1 -3.52 15.49 9.65
N LYS A 2 -4.29 16.07 10.60
CA LYS A 2 -5.27 17.15 10.25
C LYS A 2 -4.58 18.45 9.79
N LYS A 3 -3.42 18.75 10.38
CA LYS A 3 -2.51 19.87 9.99
C LYS A 3 -1.79 19.69 8.65
N GLU A 4 -1.83 18.50 8.04
CA GLU A 4 -1.14 18.18 6.77
C GLU A 4 -2.11 18.09 5.58
N GLY A 5 -3.40 18.40 5.77
CA GLY A 5 -4.38 18.42 4.68
C GLY A 5 -4.92 17.05 4.23
N TYR A 6 -4.69 15.98 5.01
CA TYR A 6 -5.25 14.66 4.68
C TYR A 6 -6.79 14.64 4.81
N ARG A 7 -7.47 13.98 3.86
CA ARG A 7 -8.91 13.69 3.91
C ARG A 7 -9.26 12.97 5.21
N GLU A 8 -10.37 13.36 5.85
CA GLU A 8 -10.80 12.77 7.13
C GLU A 8 -11.04 11.25 7.04
N SER A 9 -11.52 10.76 5.89
CA SER A 9 -11.67 9.32 5.63
C SER A 9 -10.35 8.56 5.72
N THR A 10 -9.26 9.16 5.22
CA THR A 10 -7.90 8.62 5.31
C THR A 10 -7.40 8.65 6.75
N ILE A 11 -7.67 9.74 7.50
CA ILE A 11 -7.27 9.86 8.91
C ILE A 11 -7.95 8.77 9.75
N VAL A 12 -9.26 8.60 9.63
CA VAL A 12 -10.02 7.58 10.37
C VAL A 12 -9.50 6.18 10.08
N SER A 13 -9.23 5.88 8.81
CA SER A 13 -8.69 4.58 8.38
C SER A 13 -7.31 4.31 8.99
N ARG A 14 -6.43 5.33 8.99
CA ARG A 14 -5.10 5.24 9.60
C ARG A 14 -5.15 5.07 11.11
N ILE A 15 -6.05 5.78 11.81
CA ILE A 15 -6.27 5.64 13.25
C ILE A 15 -6.71 4.21 13.58
N LYS A 16 -7.66 3.64 12.84
CA LYS A 16 -8.12 2.26 13.04
C LYS A 16 -6.98 1.24 12.87
N LEU A 17 -6.11 1.48 11.88
CA LEU A 17 -4.96 0.63 11.61
C LEU A 17 -3.92 0.71 12.74
N LEU A 18 -3.59 1.92 13.21
CA LEU A 18 -2.73 2.14 14.39
C LEU A 18 -3.32 1.52 15.66
N ALA A 19 -4.63 1.66 15.88
CA ALA A 19 -5.31 1.03 17.02
C ALA A 19 -5.25 -0.50 16.97
N GLY A 20 -5.30 -1.08 15.76
CA GLY A 20 -5.10 -2.53 15.56
C GLY A 20 -3.68 -2.99 15.88
N LEU A 21 -2.67 -2.16 15.56
CA LEU A 21 -1.28 -2.43 15.92
C LEU A 21 -1.02 -2.25 17.42
N ALA A 22 -1.60 -1.23 18.05
CA ALA A 22 -1.49 -0.99 19.49
C ALA A 22 -1.98 -2.17 20.34
N LYS A 23 -2.93 -2.95 19.83
CA LYS A 23 -3.42 -4.17 20.51
C LYS A 23 -2.44 -5.34 20.44
N LYS A 24 -1.49 -5.31 19.50
CA LYS A 24 -0.57 -6.43 19.21
C LYS A 24 0.90 -6.09 19.51
N SER A 25 1.22 -4.81 19.65
CA SER A 25 2.56 -4.26 19.87
C SER A 25 2.48 -2.90 20.54
N ASP A 26 3.55 -2.53 21.21
CA ASP A 26 3.73 -1.20 21.79
C ASP A 26 4.11 -0.20 20.71
N LEU A 27 3.24 0.80 20.47
CA LEU A 27 3.48 1.83 19.45
C LEU A 27 4.70 2.73 19.76
N LEU A 28 5.14 2.76 21.01
CA LEU A 28 6.33 3.49 21.46
C LEU A 28 7.62 2.72 21.23
N ASP A 29 7.53 1.40 21.03
CA ASP A 29 8.70 0.56 20.77
C ASP A 29 8.79 0.18 19.29
N PRO A 30 9.71 0.78 18.52
CA PRO A 30 9.82 0.53 17.09
C PRO A 30 10.21 -0.92 16.76
N GLU A 31 10.85 -1.66 17.67
CA GLU A 31 11.15 -3.08 17.46
C GLU A 31 9.90 -3.96 17.60
N SER A 32 9.12 -3.77 18.66
CA SER A 32 7.84 -4.46 18.87
C SER A 32 6.90 -4.28 17.67
N VAL A 33 6.84 -3.08 17.10
CA VAL A 33 6.04 -2.80 15.90
C VAL A 33 6.56 -3.55 14.68
N LYS A 34 7.88 -3.61 14.45
CA LYS A 34 8.47 -4.40 13.35
C LYS A 34 8.12 -5.88 13.49
N ILE A 35 8.21 -6.43 14.69
CA ILE A 35 7.86 -7.83 14.97
C ILE A 35 6.37 -8.07 14.71
N ALA A 36 5.50 -7.17 15.16
CA ALA A 36 4.06 -7.29 14.91
C ALA A 36 3.73 -7.23 13.40
N ILE A 37 4.39 -6.35 12.64
CA ILE A 37 4.23 -6.27 11.19
C ILE A 37 4.74 -7.55 10.51
N ALA A 38 5.88 -8.08 10.95
CA ALA A 38 6.44 -9.33 10.44
C ALA A 38 5.52 -10.55 10.70
N ARG A 39 4.80 -10.55 11.84
CA ARG A 39 3.81 -11.58 12.18
C ARG A 39 2.50 -11.47 11.39
N LEU A 40 2.23 -10.35 10.71
CA LEU A 40 1.02 -10.21 9.90
C LEU A 40 1.19 -10.93 8.56
N ASN A 41 0.33 -11.93 8.32
CA ASN A 41 0.24 -12.62 7.03
C ASN A 41 -0.57 -11.78 6.02
N VAL A 42 -0.03 -10.63 5.62
CA VAL A 42 -0.63 -9.71 4.63
C VAL A 42 0.32 -9.48 3.45
N THR A 43 -0.23 -8.99 2.33
CA THR A 43 0.57 -8.66 1.13
C THR A 43 1.63 -7.59 1.43
N GLU A 44 2.73 -7.61 0.68
CA GLU A 44 3.83 -6.65 0.84
C GLU A 44 3.37 -5.19 0.71
N GLY A 45 2.47 -4.88 -0.24
CA GLY A 45 1.90 -3.54 -0.36
C GLY A 45 1.06 -3.11 0.86
N ARG A 46 0.45 -4.07 1.57
CA ARG A 46 -0.25 -3.77 2.83
C ARG A 46 0.73 -3.54 3.98
N LYS A 47 1.83 -4.29 4.05
CA LYS A 47 2.92 -4.05 5.02
C LYS A 47 3.53 -2.66 4.81
N GLU A 48 3.81 -2.28 3.57
CA GLU A 48 4.32 -0.96 3.24
C GLU A 48 3.38 0.16 3.68
N ASN A 49 2.08 0.03 3.40
CA ASN A 49 1.09 1.00 3.85
C ASN A 49 1.07 1.11 5.38
N ILE A 50 1.11 -0.02 6.09
CA ILE A 50 1.20 -0.04 7.56
C ILE A 50 2.45 0.71 8.05
N VAL A 51 3.61 0.45 7.46
CA VAL A 51 4.90 1.07 7.81
C VAL A 51 4.89 2.57 7.52
N CYS A 52 4.30 2.99 6.41
CA CYS A 52 4.15 4.40 6.03
C CYS A 52 3.24 5.16 7.02
N VAL A 53 2.14 4.53 7.44
CA VAL A 53 1.24 5.10 8.46
C VAL A 53 1.95 5.22 9.80
N TYR A 54 2.67 4.19 10.23
CA TYR A 54 3.44 4.22 11.47
C TYR A 54 4.59 5.25 11.41
N GLY A 55 5.31 5.34 10.28
CA GLY A 55 6.36 6.36 10.10
C GLY A 55 5.82 7.79 10.17
N SER A 56 4.61 8.03 9.66
CA SER A 56 3.94 9.33 9.81
C SER A 56 3.62 9.62 11.28
N PHE A 57 3.18 8.61 12.04
CA PHE A 57 2.90 8.73 13.46
C PHE A 57 4.18 8.99 14.28
N CYS A 58 5.27 8.27 14.00
CA CYS A 58 6.57 8.49 14.63
C CYS A 58 7.10 9.90 14.37
N ARG A 59 6.93 10.44 13.15
CA ARG A 59 7.28 11.83 12.82
C ARG A 59 6.50 12.84 13.64
N GLN A 60 5.23 12.56 13.96
CA GLN A 60 4.43 13.44 14.82
C GLN A 60 4.85 13.41 16.29
N LEU A 61 5.53 12.34 16.72
CA LEU A 61 6.04 12.14 18.08
C LEU A 61 7.53 12.42 18.22
N ASP A 62 8.20 12.88 17.14
CA ASP A 62 9.65 13.02 17.05
C ASP A 62 10.43 11.76 17.49
N LEU A 63 9.85 10.58 17.23
CA LEU A 63 10.47 9.29 17.54
C LEU A 63 11.42 8.86 16.41
N PRO A 64 12.66 8.43 16.72
CA PRO A 64 13.62 7.95 15.73
C PRO A 64 13.21 6.56 15.22
N PHE A 65 12.32 6.53 14.23
CA PHE A 65 11.93 5.31 13.53
C PHE A 65 12.57 5.24 12.15
N ALA A 66 13.49 4.29 11.94
CA ALA A 66 14.01 3.96 10.62
C ALA A 66 13.08 2.95 9.94
N PRO A 67 12.32 3.35 8.90
CA PRO A 67 11.39 2.45 8.22
C PRO A 67 12.17 1.31 7.53
N PRO A 68 11.74 0.04 7.66
CA PRO A 68 12.28 -1.05 6.85
C PRO A 68 11.96 -0.79 5.37
N LYS A 69 12.94 -1.00 4.48
CA LYS A 69 12.73 -0.91 3.03
C LYS A 69 11.95 -2.15 2.57
N TYR A 70 10.63 -2.04 2.40
CA TYR A 70 9.84 -3.04 1.70
C TYR A 70 10.00 -2.78 0.20
N HIS A 71 10.57 -3.73 -0.53
CA HIS A 71 10.70 -3.62 -1.98
C HIS A 71 9.37 -4.02 -2.61
N TRP A 72 8.71 -3.10 -3.31
CA TRP A 72 7.60 -3.47 -4.20
C TRP A 72 8.12 -4.47 -5.22
N VAL A 73 7.58 -5.69 -5.22
CA VAL A 73 7.69 -6.55 -6.39
C VAL A 73 6.77 -5.93 -7.44
N GLU A 74 7.33 -5.10 -8.32
CA GLU A 74 6.64 -4.60 -9.50
C GLU A 74 6.07 -5.81 -10.25
N ARG A 75 4.76 -6.01 -10.18
CA ARG A 75 4.11 -6.93 -11.12
C ARG A 75 4.12 -6.22 -12.45
N LEU A 76 4.94 -6.74 -13.37
CA LEU A 76 4.95 -6.35 -14.78
C LEU A 76 3.49 -6.18 -15.24
N PRO A 77 3.13 -5.03 -15.84
CA PRO A 77 1.78 -4.84 -16.36
C PRO A 77 1.47 -5.99 -17.32
N PHE A 78 0.24 -6.51 -17.24
CA PHE A 78 -0.24 -7.54 -18.16
C PHE A 78 -0.13 -7.00 -19.58
N ILE A 79 0.85 -7.47 -20.34
CA ILE A 79 0.90 -7.30 -21.78
C ILE A 79 -0.17 -8.24 -22.33
N PRO A 80 -1.24 -7.73 -22.97
CA PRO A 80 -2.14 -8.61 -23.68
C PRO A 80 -1.32 -9.43 -24.67
N SER A 81 -1.42 -10.75 -24.56
CA SER A 81 -0.86 -11.70 -25.53
C SER A 81 -1.31 -11.30 -26.93
N GLU A 82 -0.45 -11.39 -27.95
CA GLU A 82 -0.71 -11.05 -29.36
C GLU A 82 -1.95 -11.72 -30.00
N SER A 83 -2.70 -12.53 -29.26
CA SER A 83 -3.87 -13.26 -29.74
C SER A 83 -5.17 -12.43 -29.82
N GLU A 84 -5.16 -11.14 -29.46
CA GLU A 84 -6.36 -10.26 -29.56
C GLU A 84 -6.23 -9.11 -30.57
N VAL A 85 -5.12 -9.00 -31.31
CA VAL A 85 -4.98 -7.95 -32.36
C VAL A 85 -5.60 -8.32 -33.71
N ASP A 86 -5.97 -9.58 -33.92
CA ASP A 86 -6.48 -10.06 -35.23
C ASP A 86 -7.98 -9.81 -35.47
N GLN A 87 -8.74 -9.34 -34.47
CA GLN A 87 -10.20 -9.13 -34.63
C GLN A 87 -10.60 -7.72 -35.08
N CYS A 88 -9.69 -6.74 -35.05
CA CYS A 88 -10.04 -5.36 -35.41
C CYS A 88 -9.80 -4.97 -36.87
N THR A 89 -9.18 -5.83 -37.70
CA THR A 89 -8.91 -5.51 -39.11
C THR A 89 -9.93 -6.07 -40.11
N LEU A 90 -10.90 -6.90 -39.66
CA LEU A 90 -11.84 -7.59 -40.56
C LEU A 90 -13.22 -6.94 -40.69
N MET A 91 -13.51 -5.83 -39.99
CA MET A 91 -14.81 -5.16 -40.11
C MET A 91 -14.84 -4.02 -41.15
N ASP A 92 -13.67 -3.52 -41.58
CA ASP A 92 -13.58 -2.37 -42.50
C ASP A 92 -13.59 -2.74 -43.99
N THR A 93 -13.47 -4.02 -44.37
CA THR A 93 -13.43 -4.42 -45.79
C THR A 93 -14.77 -4.89 -46.37
N LEU A 94 -15.85 -4.95 -45.57
CA LEU A 94 -17.16 -5.45 -46.03
C LEU A 94 -18.23 -4.36 -46.22
N SER A 95 -17.87 -3.07 -46.13
CA SER A 95 -18.78 -1.95 -46.47
C SER A 95 -18.51 -1.33 -47.84
N LEU A 96 -17.81 -2.04 -48.73
CA LEU A 96 -17.50 -1.59 -50.08
C LEU A 96 -17.81 -2.67 -51.13
N GLU A 97 -19.06 -3.16 -51.12
CA GLU A 97 -19.74 -3.72 -52.30
C GLU A 97 -21.21 -3.23 -52.33
#